data_AF-A0A1G9VZ41-F1
#
_entry.id   AF-A0A1G9VZ41-F1
#
_cell.length_a   1.000
_cell.length_b   1.000
_cell.length_c   1.000
_cell.angle_alpha   90.00
_cell.angle_beta   90.00
_cell.angle_gamma   90.00
#
_symmetry.space_group_name_H-M   'P 1'
#
loop_
_entity.id
_entity.type
_entity.pdbx_description
1 polymer ?
#
loop_
_entity_poly.entity_id
_entity_poly.type
_entity_poly.pdbx_seq_one_letter_code
_entity_poly.pdbx_strand_id
1 'polypeptide(L)'
;MRKLLLPALILGLAACQEKENPQLKEAAVIHNEAHEIMEQVEPEIKDLDLLQSALTTKKATAKDTAAISAALVAVNQVKAEFKEWEENLVTVPGVEDEHEHHDHKEGEEHHHHHEHKKAPDVAPDQHLAIQKEIKKNIEKIQADLKAAKAQAEALLK
;
A
#
# COMPACT_ATOMS: atom_id res chain seq x y z
N MET A 1 -21.88 -71.12 -4.28
CA MET A 1 -22.75 -70.06 -3.72
C MET A 1 -22.35 -69.77 -2.29
N ARG A 2 -21.68 -68.64 -2.04
CA ARG A 2 -21.84 -67.77 -0.86
C ARG A 2 -20.79 -66.66 -0.97
N LYS A 3 -21.27 -65.49 -1.36
CA LYS A 3 -20.51 -64.24 -1.42
C LYS A 3 -20.54 -63.56 -0.04
N LEU A 4 -19.71 -62.52 0.08
CA LEU A 4 -19.88 -61.33 0.95
C LEU A 4 -19.44 -61.53 2.42
N LEU A 5 -18.69 -60.64 3.10
CA LEU A 5 -18.33 -59.22 2.90
C LEU A 5 -16.99 -58.91 3.61
N LEU A 6 -16.09 -58.16 2.96
CA LEU A 6 -15.10 -57.31 3.65
C LEU A 6 -15.79 -55.97 3.99
N PRO A 7 -15.68 -55.43 5.20
CA PRO A 7 -16.05 -54.04 5.46
C PRO A 7 -14.92 -53.13 4.97
N ALA A 8 -15.15 -52.45 3.85
CA ALA A 8 -14.34 -51.32 3.44
C ALA A 8 -14.67 -50.13 4.35
N LEU A 9 -13.77 -49.84 5.29
CA LEU A 9 -13.79 -48.63 6.10
C LEU A 9 -13.38 -47.46 5.18
N ILE A 10 -14.38 -46.80 4.58
CA ILE A 10 -14.18 -45.58 3.81
C ILE A 10 -13.82 -44.49 4.81
N LEU A 11 -12.53 -44.11 4.85
CA LEU A 11 -12.06 -42.86 5.45
C LEU A 11 -12.73 -41.70 4.70
N GLY A 12 -13.80 -41.17 5.28
CA GLY A 12 -14.34 -39.87 4.90
C GLY A 12 -13.40 -38.77 5.40
N LEU A 13 -12.34 -38.48 4.65
CA LEU A 13 -11.70 -37.16 4.72
C LEU A 13 -12.70 -36.18 4.09
N ALA A 14 -13.63 -35.67 4.89
CA ALA A 14 -14.26 -34.39 4.60
C ALA A 14 -13.18 -33.31 4.78
N ALA A 15 -12.28 -33.21 3.80
CA ALA A 15 -11.50 -32.02 3.59
C ALA A 15 -12.52 -30.92 3.29
N CYS A 16 -12.82 -30.10 4.30
CA CYS A 16 -13.49 -28.83 4.09
C CYS A 16 -12.60 -28.01 3.16
N GLN A 17 -12.83 -28.12 1.85
CA GLN A 17 -12.40 -27.07 0.93
C GLN A 17 -13.16 -25.82 1.36
N GLU A 18 -12.50 -24.91 2.07
CA GLU A 18 -12.96 -23.53 2.12
C GLU A 18 -13.20 -23.10 0.67
N LYS A 19 -14.47 -22.81 0.35
CA LYS A 19 -14.80 -22.32 -0.98
C LYS A 19 -14.15 -20.95 -1.10
N GLU A 20 -13.09 -20.85 -1.91
CA GLU A 20 -12.47 -19.58 -2.28
C GLU A 20 -13.56 -18.59 -2.69
N ASN A 21 -13.62 -17.43 -2.01
CA ASN A 21 -14.52 -16.36 -2.39
C ASN A 21 -13.87 -15.53 -3.50
N PRO A 22 -14.46 -15.43 -4.71
CA PRO A 22 -13.85 -14.73 -5.83
C PRO A 22 -13.60 -13.24 -5.55
N GLN A 23 -14.44 -12.61 -4.71
CA GLN A 23 -14.30 -11.20 -4.36
C GLN A 23 -13.12 -10.97 -3.41
N LEU A 24 -12.90 -11.89 -2.46
CA LEU A 24 -11.71 -11.83 -1.59
C LEU A 24 -10.43 -12.08 -2.39
N LYS A 25 -10.47 -12.98 -3.38
CA LYS A 25 -9.34 -13.21 -4.30
C LYS A 25 -9.01 -11.97 -5.13
N GLU A 26 -10.04 -11.31 -5.69
CA GLU A 26 -9.84 -10.05 -6.41
C GLU A 26 -9.33 -8.95 -5.49
N ALA A 27 -9.85 -8.85 -4.26
CA ALA A 27 -9.38 -7.91 -3.25
C ALA A 27 -7.89 -8.13 -2.91
N ALA A 28 -7.44 -9.39 -2.84
CA ALA A 28 -6.04 -9.76 -2.61
C ALA A 28 -5.11 -9.25 -3.72
N VAL A 29 -5.50 -9.46 -4.98
CA VAL A 29 -4.74 -8.98 -6.14
C VAL A 29 -4.61 -7.45 -6.09
N ILE A 30 -5.71 -6.76 -5.82
CA ILE A 30 -5.71 -5.28 -5.75
C ILE A 30 -4.88 -4.77 -4.56
N HIS A 31 -4.89 -5.47 -3.43
CA HIS A 31 -4.03 -5.17 -2.29
C HIS A 31 -2.55 -5.22 -2.68
N ASN A 32 -2.12 -6.29 -3.33
CA ASN A 32 -0.73 -6.45 -3.80
C ASN A 32 -0.36 -5.37 -4.84
N GLU A 33 -1.24 -5.08 -5.80
CA GLU A 33 -1.03 -3.99 -6.76
C GLU A 33 -0.87 -2.62 -6.06
N ALA A 34 -1.64 -2.36 -5.00
CA ALA A 34 -1.48 -1.14 -4.21
C ALA A 34 -0.15 -1.12 -3.45
N HIS A 35 0.30 -2.28 -2.95
CA HIS A 35 1.60 -2.43 -2.29
C HIS A 35 2.76 -2.18 -3.25
N GLU A 36 2.72 -2.73 -4.46
CA GLU A 36 3.75 -2.48 -5.49
C GLU A 36 3.87 -0.99 -5.86
N ILE A 37 2.76 -0.25 -5.86
CA ILE A 37 2.79 1.21 -6.06
C ILE A 37 3.40 1.90 -4.84
N MET A 38 3.04 1.48 -3.63
CA MET A 38 3.59 2.02 -2.39
C MET A 38 5.11 1.86 -2.33
N GLU A 39 5.66 0.69 -2.69
CA GLU A 39 7.11 0.45 -2.73
C GLU A 39 7.86 1.43 -3.66
N GLN A 40 7.20 1.91 -4.72
CA GLN A 40 7.74 2.93 -5.62
C GLN A 40 7.60 4.35 -5.04
N VAL A 41 6.50 4.62 -4.33
CA VAL A 41 6.16 5.94 -3.80
C VAL A 41 6.96 6.27 -2.53
N GLU A 42 7.09 5.34 -1.59
CA GLU A 42 7.72 5.56 -0.28
C GLU A 42 9.14 6.18 -0.36
N PRO A 43 10.10 5.64 -1.14
CA PRO A 43 11.44 6.24 -1.21
C PRO A 43 11.39 7.68 -1.76
N GLU A 44 10.53 7.94 -2.74
CA GLU A 44 10.36 9.28 -3.28
C GLU A 44 9.70 10.26 -2.29
N ILE A 45 8.80 9.77 -1.41
CA ILE A 45 8.23 10.55 -0.31
C ILE A 45 9.33 10.95 0.70
N LYS A 46 10.25 10.05 1.02
CA LYS A 46 11.39 10.33 1.91
C LYS A 46 12.29 11.44 1.32
N ASP A 47 12.50 11.42 0.01
CA ASP A 47 13.30 12.45 -0.68
C ASP A 47 12.65 13.85 -0.69
N LEU A 48 11.34 13.95 -0.40
CA LEU A 48 10.66 15.24 -0.34
C LEU A 48 11.21 16.17 0.76
N ASP A 49 11.82 15.63 1.82
CA ASP A 49 12.45 16.44 2.87
C ASP A 49 13.62 17.27 2.33
N LEU A 50 14.37 16.73 1.38
CA LEU A 50 15.46 17.43 0.71
C LEU A 50 14.91 18.57 -0.16
N LEU A 51 13.86 18.30 -0.94
CA LEU A 51 13.20 19.31 -1.77
C LEU A 51 12.57 20.42 -0.92
N GLN A 52 11.91 20.07 0.19
CA GLN A 52 11.33 21.02 1.12
C GLN A 52 12.40 21.95 1.72
N SER A 53 13.54 21.38 2.12
CA SER A 53 14.67 22.14 2.65
C SER A 53 15.24 23.11 1.59
N ALA A 54 15.48 22.62 0.37
CA ALA A 54 15.98 23.43 -0.73
C ALA A 54 15.02 24.59 -1.11
N LEU A 55 13.72 24.31 -1.18
CA LEU A 55 12.69 25.34 -1.44
C LEU A 55 12.66 26.39 -0.33
N THR A 56 12.79 25.97 0.93
CA THR A 56 12.84 26.88 2.07
C THR A 56 14.06 27.81 2.00
N THR A 57 15.23 27.28 1.65
CA THR A 57 16.43 28.10 1.43
C THR A 57 16.26 29.07 0.27
N LYS A 58 15.70 28.61 -0.87
CA LYS A 58 15.44 29.50 -2.02
C LYS A 58 14.44 30.60 -1.67
N LYS A 59 13.38 30.27 -0.91
CA LYS A 59 12.39 31.23 -0.43
C LYS A 59 13.01 32.37 0.36
N ALA A 60 14.02 32.10 1.19
CA ALA A 60 14.68 33.11 2.03
C ALA A 60 15.45 34.17 1.23
N THR A 61 15.82 33.87 -0.02
CA THR A 61 16.62 34.76 -0.88
C THR A 61 15.85 35.29 -2.09
N ALA A 62 14.69 34.70 -2.41
CA ALA A 62 13.86 35.08 -3.54
C ALA A 62 13.07 36.37 -3.29
N LYS A 63 12.96 37.21 -4.33
CA LYS A 63 12.14 38.44 -4.30
C LYS A 63 10.64 38.14 -4.44
N ASP A 64 10.29 37.13 -5.21
CA ASP A 64 8.93 36.60 -5.34
C ASP A 64 8.90 35.17 -4.77
N THR A 65 8.01 34.95 -3.81
CA THR A 65 7.90 33.70 -3.06
C THR A 65 6.57 32.99 -3.24
N ALA A 66 5.66 33.52 -4.07
CA ALA A 66 4.32 32.94 -4.22
C ALA A 66 4.40 31.51 -4.78
N ALA A 67 5.13 31.32 -5.88
CA ALA A 67 5.30 30.00 -6.50
C ALA A 67 6.05 29.01 -5.59
N ILE A 68 7.07 29.49 -4.87
CA ILE A 68 7.84 28.66 -3.90
C ILE A 68 6.94 28.24 -2.73
N SER A 69 6.07 29.14 -2.25
CA SER A 69 5.12 28.82 -1.19
C SER A 69 4.08 27.80 -1.64
N ALA A 70 3.58 27.93 -2.88
CA ALA A 70 2.67 26.95 -3.46
C ALA A 70 3.32 25.56 -3.60
N ALA A 71 4.58 25.50 -4.04
CA ALA A 71 5.32 24.24 -4.12
C ALA A 71 5.57 23.60 -2.74
N LEU A 72 5.89 24.40 -1.71
CA LEU A 72 5.99 23.90 -0.33
C LEU A 72 4.66 23.34 0.19
N VAL A 73 3.53 23.96 -0.15
CA VAL A 73 2.20 23.44 0.21
C VAL A 73 1.96 22.10 -0.51
N ALA A 74 2.24 22.01 -1.81
CA ALA A 74 2.05 20.76 -2.57
C ALA A 74 2.90 19.61 -2.02
N VAL A 75 4.18 19.87 -1.71
CA VAL A 75 5.08 18.88 -1.10
C VAL A 75 4.55 18.39 0.25
N ASN A 76 4.13 19.30 1.14
CA ASN A 76 3.59 18.92 2.44
C ASN A 76 2.27 18.16 2.33
N GLN A 77 1.41 18.54 1.37
CA GLN A 77 0.14 17.87 1.12
C GLN A 77 0.37 16.41 0.72
N VAL A 78 1.27 16.14 -0.23
CA VAL A 78 1.57 14.78 -0.68
C VAL A 78 2.08 13.90 0.47
N LYS A 79 2.96 14.43 1.33
CA LYS A 79 3.45 13.71 2.52
C LYS A 79 2.32 13.38 3.50
N ALA A 80 1.39 14.32 3.71
CA ALA A 80 0.26 14.12 4.59
C ALA A 80 -0.73 13.08 4.03
N GLU A 81 -1.02 13.14 2.73
CA GLU A 81 -1.89 12.18 2.04
C GLU A 81 -1.29 10.76 2.06
N PHE A 82 0.02 10.62 1.86
CA PHE A 82 0.69 9.33 1.96
C PHE A 82 0.59 8.74 3.37
N LYS A 83 0.85 9.54 4.41
CA LYS A 83 0.68 9.11 5.81
C LYS A 83 -0.76 8.70 6.13
N GLU A 84 -1.75 9.46 5.64
CA GLU A 84 -3.16 9.10 5.80
C GLU A 84 -3.50 7.80 5.06
N TRP A 85 -2.91 7.55 3.90
CA TRP A 85 -3.08 6.31 3.17
C TRP A 85 -2.50 5.11 3.95
N GLU A 86 -1.28 5.24 4.49
CA GLU A 86 -0.65 4.20 5.34
C GLU A 86 -1.53 3.89 6.55
N GLU A 87 -2.05 4.91 7.20
CA GLU A 87 -2.96 4.76 8.35
C GLU A 87 -4.28 4.08 7.97
N ASN A 88 -4.72 4.11 6.72
CA ASN A 88 -5.97 3.49 6.27
C ASN A 88 -5.80 2.14 5.59
N LEU A 89 -4.56 1.65 5.46
CA LEU A 89 -4.26 0.37 4.85
C LEU A 89 -4.76 -0.78 5.73
N VAL A 90 -5.61 -1.64 5.16
CA VAL A 90 -6.15 -2.84 5.84
C VAL A 90 -5.81 -4.11 5.06
N THR A 91 -5.60 -5.21 5.77
CA THR A 91 -5.39 -6.54 5.16
C THR A 91 -6.67 -7.11 4.55
N VAL A 92 -6.54 -8.19 3.77
CA VAL A 92 -7.67 -8.95 3.19
C VAL A 92 -7.87 -10.26 3.98
N PRO A 93 -9.10 -10.62 4.42
CA PRO A 93 -9.32 -11.86 5.15
C PRO A 93 -8.99 -13.11 4.33
N GLY A 94 -8.34 -14.09 4.97
CA GLY A 94 -8.08 -15.41 4.37
C GLY A 94 -7.01 -15.41 3.28
N VAL A 95 -6.34 -14.28 3.08
CA VAL A 95 -5.13 -14.17 2.28
C VAL A 95 -4.01 -14.10 3.30
N GLU A 96 -3.17 -15.14 3.36
CA GLU A 96 -1.87 -15.00 4.00
C GLU A 96 -1.12 -13.99 3.14
N ASP A 97 -0.76 -12.85 3.72
CA ASP A 97 0.06 -11.86 3.04
C ASP A 97 1.31 -12.60 2.53
N GLU A 98 1.41 -12.86 1.22
CA GLU A 98 2.56 -13.56 0.59
C GLU A 98 3.86 -12.73 0.65
N HIS A 99 3.85 -11.64 1.43
CA HIS A 99 5.05 -10.98 1.89
C HIS A 99 5.76 -11.92 2.88
N GLU A 100 6.40 -12.96 2.34
CA GLU A 100 7.48 -13.65 3.01
C GLU A 100 8.38 -12.55 3.60
N HIS A 101 8.49 -12.55 4.92
CA HIS A 101 9.52 -11.81 5.61
C HIS A 101 10.85 -12.21 4.98
N HIS A 102 11.35 -11.42 4.04
CA HIS A 102 12.74 -11.49 3.68
C HIS A 102 13.50 -11.20 4.98
N ASP A 103 14.05 -12.24 5.59
CA ASP A 103 15.06 -12.16 6.63
C ASP A 103 16.26 -11.39 6.04
N HIS A 104 16.16 -10.06 6.05
CA HIS A 104 17.28 -9.20 5.77
C HIS A 104 18.21 -9.29 6.97
N LYS A 105 19.35 -9.95 6.72
CA LYS A 105 20.51 -9.98 7.61
C LYS A 105 20.75 -8.60 8.23
N GLU A 106 21.04 -8.63 9.53
CA GLU A 106 21.50 -7.51 10.35
C GLU A 106 22.48 -6.61 9.58
N GLY A 107 21.98 -5.46 9.14
CA GLY A 107 22.73 -4.46 8.37
C GLY A 107 21.88 -3.22 8.23
N GLU A 108 21.84 -2.43 9.32
CA GLU A 108 21.36 -1.04 9.43
C GLU A 108 20.60 -0.46 8.22
N GLU A 109 19.34 -0.84 8.05
CA GLU A 109 18.37 -0.04 7.28
C GLU A 109 17.08 0.06 8.11
N HIS A 110 16.65 1.28 8.38
CA HIS A 110 15.39 1.57 9.08
C HIS A 110 14.21 1.19 8.17
N HIS A 111 13.87 -0.09 8.10
CA HIS A 111 12.63 -0.56 7.50
C HIS A 111 11.48 -0.11 8.39
N HIS A 112 10.73 0.90 7.94
CA HIS A 112 9.46 1.26 8.55
C HIS A 112 8.51 0.08 8.31
N HIS A 113 8.26 -0.73 9.33
CA HIS A 113 7.22 -1.73 9.28
C HIS A 113 5.88 -0.99 9.16
N HIS A 114 5.31 -0.97 7.97
CA HIS A 114 3.94 -0.51 7.77
C HIS A 114 3.01 -1.52 8.44
N GLU A 115 2.55 -1.23 9.66
CA GLU A 115 1.54 -2.05 10.32
C GLU A 115 0.22 -1.94 9.56
N HIS A 116 -0.08 -2.93 8.72
CA HIS A 116 -1.39 -3.06 8.11
C HIS A 116 -2.44 -3.28 9.21
N LYS A 117 -3.49 -2.46 9.21
CA LYS A 117 -4.62 -2.68 10.11
C LYS A 117 -5.28 -4.01 9.76
N LYS A 118 -5.74 -4.72 10.79
CA LYS A 118 -6.54 -5.94 10.59
C LYS A 118 -7.75 -5.64 9.71
N ALA A 119 -8.03 -6.56 8.78
CA ALA A 119 -9.24 -6.55 7.97
C ALA A 119 -10.51 -6.29 8.83
N PRO A 120 -11.38 -5.33 8.45
CA PRO A 120 -12.63 -5.08 9.14
C PRO A 120 -13.61 -6.24 8.97
N ASP A 121 -14.56 -6.41 9.90
CA ASP A 121 -15.61 -7.43 9.79
C ASP A 121 -16.74 -6.94 8.87
N VAL A 122 -16.53 -7.10 7.56
CA VAL A 122 -17.45 -6.65 6.51
C VAL A 122 -17.67 -7.75 5.46
N ALA A 123 -18.67 -7.57 4.61
CA ALA A 123 -18.95 -8.54 3.55
C ALA A 123 -17.82 -8.56 2.48
N PRO A 124 -17.63 -9.69 1.76
CA PRO A 124 -16.58 -9.83 0.75
C PRO A 124 -16.58 -8.77 -0.37
N ASP A 125 -17.76 -8.33 -0.81
CA ASP A 125 -17.92 -7.25 -1.78
C ASP A 125 -17.47 -5.89 -1.22
N GLN A 126 -17.65 -5.68 0.09
CA GLN A 126 -17.16 -4.49 0.80
C GLN A 126 -15.64 -4.51 0.94
N HIS A 127 -15.03 -5.67 1.21
CA HIS A 127 -13.56 -5.80 1.17
C HIS A 127 -13.00 -5.43 -0.20
N LEU A 128 -13.61 -5.93 -1.28
CA LEU A 128 -13.23 -5.58 -2.63
C LEU A 128 -13.35 -4.08 -2.91
N ALA A 129 -14.43 -3.44 -2.45
CA ALA A 129 -14.60 -2.00 -2.58
C ALA A 129 -13.55 -1.20 -1.78
N ILE A 130 -13.21 -1.65 -0.57
CA ILE A 130 -12.17 -1.03 0.26
C ILE A 130 -10.81 -1.10 -0.46
N GLN A 131 -10.39 -2.28 -0.93
CA GLN A 131 -9.10 -2.42 -1.61
C GLN A 131 -9.03 -1.60 -2.91
N LYS A 132 -10.15 -1.51 -3.65
CA LYS A 132 -10.25 -0.62 -4.84
C LYS A 132 -10.03 0.85 -4.48
N GLU A 133 -10.61 1.32 -3.39
CA GLU A 133 -10.41 2.71 -2.94
C GLU A 133 -8.99 2.95 -2.43
N ILE A 134 -8.41 2.01 -1.68
CA ILE A 134 -7.02 2.05 -1.23
C ILE A 134 -6.07 2.17 -2.44
N LYS A 135 -6.25 1.33 -3.46
CA LYS A 135 -5.45 1.38 -4.68
C LYS A 135 -5.61 2.72 -5.40
N LYS A 136 -6.84 3.17 -5.60
CA LYS A 136 -7.13 4.47 -6.23
C LYS A 136 -6.47 5.64 -5.50
N ASN A 137 -6.41 5.59 -4.17
CA ASN A 137 -5.79 6.63 -3.37
C ASN A 137 -4.26 6.65 -3.54
N ILE A 138 -3.59 5.49 -3.55
CA ILE A 138 -2.13 5.47 -3.80
C ILE A 138 -1.78 5.86 -5.25
N GLU A 139 -2.61 5.50 -6.23
CA GLU A 139 -2.45 5.99 -7.62
C GLU A 139 -2.54 7.51 -7.72
N LYS A 140 -3.49 8.12 -7.00
CA LYS A 140 -3.60 9.59 -6.91
C LYS A 140 -2.35 10.18 -6.26
N ILE A 141 -1.90 9.63 -5.13
CA ILE A 141 -0.70 10.11 -4.42
C ILE A 141 0.52 10.02 -5.33
N GLN A 142 0.68 8.93 -6.09
CA GLN A 142 1.77 8.80 -7.05
C GLN A 142 1.75 9.90 -8.12
N ALA A 143 0.55 10.25 -8.63
CA ALA A 143 0.41 11.33 -9.61
C ALA A 143 0.74 12.71 -9.01
N ASP A 144 0.25 12.98 -7.80
CA ASP A 144 0.47 14.25 -7.11
C ASP A 144 1.93 14.42 -6.68
N LEU A 145 2.59 13.33 -6.28
CA LEU A 145 4.02 13.29 -6.00
C LEU A 145 4.85 13.70 -7.22
N LYS A 146 4.57 13.09 -8.38
CA LYS A 146 5.24 13.44 -9.65
C LYS A 146 5.04 14.92 -9.98
N ALA A 147 3.83 15.44 -9.81
CA ALA A 147 3.52 16.84 -10.07
C ALA A 147 4.24 17.79 -9.09
N ALA A 148 4.22 17.49 -7.79
CA ALA A 148 4.86 18.28 -6.74
C ALA A 148 6.39 18.33 -6.91
N LYS A 149 7.02 17.19 -7.22
CA LYS A 149 8.46 17.12 -7.53
C LYS A 149 8.81 17.95 -8.75
N ALA A 150 8.10 17.77 -9.86
CA ALA A 150 8.34 18.54 -11.08
C ALA A 150 8.22 20.06 -10.85
N GLN A 151 7.20 20.49 -10.11
CA GLN A 151 7.03 21.90 -9.74
C GLN A 151 8.17 22.41 -8.86
N ALA A 152 8.55 21.65 -7.82
CA ALA A 152 9.63 22.01 -6.91
C ALA A 152 10.97 22.14 -7.64
N GLU A 153 11.33 21.14 -8.46
CA GLU A 153 12.57 21.11 -9.22
C GLU A 153 12.65 22.25 -10.24
N ALA A 154 11.54 22.55 -10.94
CA ALA A 154 11.49 23.67 -11.87
C ALA A 154 11.76 25.01 -11.17
N LEU A 155 11.30 25.15 -9.92
CA LEU A 155 11.56 26.33 -9.11
C LEU A 155 12.95 26.35 -8.49
N LEU A 156 13.69 25.24 -8.43
CA LEU A 156 15.03 25.17 -7.85
C LEU A 156 16.16 25.39 -8.88
N LYS A 157 15.89 25.18 -10.17
CA LYS A 157 16.76 25.60 -11.28
C LYS A 157 17.04 27.11 -11.26
#